data_AF-A0A956EYN4-F1
#
_entry.id   AF-A0A956EYN4-F1
#
_cell.length_a   1.000
_cell.length_b   1.000
_cell.length_c   1.000
_cell.angle_alpha   90.00
_cell.angle_beta   90.00
_cell.angle_gamma   90.00
#
_symmetry.space_group_name_H-M   'P 1'
#
loop_
_entity.id
_entity.type
_entity.pdbx_description
1 polymer ?
#
loop_
_entity_poly.entity_id
_entity_poly.type
_entity_poly.pdbx_seq_one_letter_code
_entity_poly.pdbx_strand_id
1 'polypeptide(L)'
;YYYGIFNPADSFFGYCGSGCLLGVTLLNNNPPETGSAFLRLALGVGFETYAASTAAHELGHAHGREHVLCGPGLDPSSVDKNYPHDGKTIGVWGYDITSGELRDPAKYSDIMGYCNTQHISDYNYRALFERGQRVNLPRVIGELDYDVITLDGSGSAKFATTLVRHSPLEGLAVEVSGKDARGTRAVRGEFFRYDHLPGGWLVIPKDTQLERAEFVVDGQLYQVRR
;
A
#
# COMPACT_ATOMS: atom_id res chain seq x y z
N TYR A 1 -5.02 -1.72 8.55
CA TYR A 1 -3.84 -1.54 9.40
C TYR A 1 -4.30 -1.69 10.83
N TYR A 2 -3.57 -2.47 11.60
CA TYR A 2 -3.83 -2.67 13.02
C TYR A 2 -2.62 -2.17 13.80
N TYR A 3 -2.86 -1.37 14.83
CA TYR A 3 -1.83 -0.91 15.75
C TYR A 3 -2.21 -1.35 17.16
N GLY A 4 -1.37 -2.17 17.78
CA GLY A 4 -1.54 -2.60 19.16
C GLY A 4 -0.72 -1.73 20.11
N ILE A 5 -1.37 -1.25 21.17
CA ILE A 5 -0.72 -0.50 22.25
C ILE A 5 -0.61 -1.41 23.46
N PHE A 6 0.57 -1.46 24.09
CA PHE A 6 0.77 -2.19 25.34
C PHE A 6 1.68 -1.40 26.29
N ASN A 7 1.51 -1.60 27.60
CA ASN A 7 2.41 -1.06 28.63
C ASN A 7 3.03 -2.23 29.39
N PRO A 8 4.30 -2.58 29.12
CA PRO A 8 4.96 -3.71 29.76
C PRO A 8 5.39 -3.44 31.22
N ALA A 9 5.26 -2.20 31.70
CA ALA A 9 5.45 -1.80 33.09
C ALA A 9 4.59 -0.56 33.42
N ASP A 10 4.47 -0.23 34.71
CA ASP A 10 3.69 0.93 35.19
C ASP A 10 4.30 2.29 34.81
N SER A 11 5.59 2.32 34.45
CA SER A 11 6.28 3.54 34.05
C SER A 11 7.31 3.28 32.97
N PHE A 12 7.61 4.33 32.18
CA PHE A 12 8.66 4.27 31.17
C PHE A 12 10.01 3.88 31.77
N PHE A 13 10.39 4.48 32.91
CA PHE A 13 11.66 4.16 33.56
C PHE A 13 11.71 2.70 34.06
N GLY A 14 10.58 2.17 34.54
CA GLY A 14 10.49 0.76 34.93
C GLY A 14 10.72 -0.22 33.77
N TYR A 15 10.35 0.16 32.54
CA TYR A 15 10.59 -0.66 31.35
C TYR A 15 11.95 -0.38 30.67
N CYS A 16 12.30 0.89 30.54
CA CYS A 16 13.39 1.38 29.69
C CYS A 16 14.62 1.88 30.45
N GLY A 17 14.65 1.78 31.79
CA GLY A 17 15.76 2.26 32.62
C GLY A 17 17.12 1.63 32.29
N SER A 18 17.14 0.48 31.60
CA SER A 18 18.33 -0.22 31.11
C SER A 18 18.32 -0.45 29.58
N GLY A 19 17.50 0.31 28.84
CA GLY A 19 17.24 0.11 27.43
C GLY A 19 16.04 -0.82 27.19
N CYS A 20 15.32 -0.59 26.09
CA CYS A 20 14.09 -1.28 25.76
C CYS A 20 13.78 -1.14 24.25
N LEU A 21 12.77 -1.89 23.79
CA LEU A 21 12.17 -1.73 22.48
C LEU A 21 10.85 -0.97 22.64
N LEU A 22 10.70 0.17 21.95
CA LEU A 22 9.47 0.96 22.04
C LEU A 22 8.37 0.45 21.11
N GLY A 23 8.74 -0.09 19.96
CA GLY A 23 7.81 -0.59 18.95
C GLY A 23 8.43 -1.66 18.07
N VAL A 24 7.58 -2.38 17.35
CA VAL A 24 8.01 -3.35 16.36
C VAL A 24 7.00 -3.50 15.23
N THR A 25 7.53 -3.53 14.01
CA THR A 25 6.80 -3.76 12.77
C THR A 25 7.73 -4.41 11.76
N LEU A 26 7.17 -5.24 10.89
CA LEU A 26 7.89 -5.78 9.73
C LEU A 26 7.83 -4.78 8.58
N LEU A 27 8.93 -4.66 7.83
CA LEU A 27 8.97 -3.83 6.64
C LEU A 27 8.02 -4.37 5.56
N ASN A 28 6.94 -3.65 5.26
CA ASN A 28 5.90 -4.08 4.34
C ASN A 28 6.08 -3.47 2.94
N ASN A 29 7.20 -3.78 2.28
CA ASN A 29 7.58 -3.19 0.99
C ASN A 29 7.49 -4.18 -0.19
N ASN A 30 6.80 -5.31 -0.03
CA ASN A 30 6.63 -6.30 -1.10
C ASN A 30 5.17 -6.74 -1.29
N PRO A 31 4.56 -6.48 -2.46
CA PRO A 31 5.07 -5.63 -3.55
C PRO A 31 5.23 -4.15 -3.09
N PRO A 32 6.15 -3.36 -3.69
CA PRO A 32 6.45 -2.00 -3.22
C PRO A 32 5.24 -1.07 -3.17
N GLU A 33 4.28 -1.26 -4.06
CA GLU A 33 3.14 -0.38 -4.24
C GLU A 33 2.08 -0.54 -3.16
N THR A 34 1.80 -1.78 -2.75
CA THR A 34 0.65 -2.12 -1.88
C THR A 34 1.01 -2.92 -0.64
N GLY A 35 2.18 -3.56 -0.68
CA GLY A 35 2.64 -4.54 0.29
C GLY A 35 1.66 -5.68 0.47
N SER A 36 1.90 -6.47 1.51
CA SER A 36 0.98 -7.52 1.92
C SER A 36 -0.02 -6.99 2.95
N ALA A 37 -1.28 -7.38 2.81
CA ALA A 37 -2.31 -7.11 3.83
C ALA A 37 -1.97 -7.77 5.18
N PHE A 38 -1.31 -8.92 5.16
CA PHE A 38 -0.90 -9.66 6.36
C PHE A 38 0.13 -8.93 7.21
N LEU A 39 0.95 -8.06 6.59
CA LEU A 39 1.99 -7.29 7.27
C LEU A 39 1.52 -5.90 7.70
N ARG A 40 0.22 -5.59 7.61
CA ARG A 40 -0.36 -4.31 8.05
C ARG A 40 -0.67 -4.32 9.55
N LEU A 41 0.29 -4.79 10.35
CA LEU A 41 0.24 -4.88 11.80
C LEU A 41 1.49 -4.21 12.36
N ALA A 42 1.30 -3.42 13.41
CA ALA A 42 2.36 -2.75 14.15
C ALA A 42 2.04 -2.79 15.65
N LEU A 43 3.07 -2.78 16.49
CA LEU A 43 2.95 -2.74 17.95
C LEU A 43 3.82 -1.62 18.52
N GLY A 44 3.37 -1.00 19.60
CA GLY A 44 4.25 -0.14 20.38
C GLY A 44 3.75 0.20 21.77
N VAL A 45 4.61 0.88 22.52
CA VAL A 45 4.36 1.23 23.92
C VAL A 45 3.32 2.34 24.06
N GLY A 46 2.55 2.30 25.14
CA GLY A 46 1.54 3.30 25.50
C GLY A 46 2.02 4.39 26.46
N PHE A 47 3.33 4.58 26.65
CA PHE A 47 3.85 5.69 27.46
C PHE A 47 3.64 7.01 26.74
N GLU A 48 2.83 7.91 27.30
CA GLU A 48 2.30 9.13 26.65
C GLU A 48 3.34 9.92 25.84
N THR A 49 4.52 10.16 26.41
CA THR A 49 5.62 10.91 25.76
C THR A 49 6.15 10.26 24.47
N TYR A 50 6.06 8.93 24.35
CA TYR A 50 6.68 8.15 23.27
C TYR A 50 5.66 7.47 22.35
N ALA A 51 4.44 7.24 22.84
CA ALA A 51 3.44 6.45 22.13
C ALA A 51 3.14 7.00 20.74
N ALA A 52 2.99 8.32 20.59
CA ALA A 52 2.66 8.94 19.31
C ALA A 52 3.80 8.82 18.28
N SER A 53 5.05 9.10 18.69
CA SER A 53 6.20 9.01 17.77
C SER A 53 6.53 7.56 17.42
N THR A 54 6.46 6.65 18.39
CA THR A 54 6.57 5.20 18.14
C THR A 54 5.49 4.74 17.17
N ALA A 55 4.22 5.08 17.39
CA ALA A 55 3.15 4.70 16.49
C ALA A 55 3.37 5.21 15.05
N ALA A 56 3.79 6.46 14.89
CA ALA A 56 4.09 7.03 13.58
C ALA A 56 5.24 6.27 12.87
N HIS A 57 6.33 5.96 13.58
CA HIS A 57 7.48 5.22 13.06
C HIS A 57 7.09 3.82 12.59
N GLU A 58 6.41 3.08 13.46
CA GLU A 58 5.99 1.71 13.23
C GLU A 58 4.95 1.59 12.10
N LEU A 59 3.99 2.52 12.05
CA LEU A 59 3.07 2.61 10.91
C LEU A 59 3.78 2.95 9.61
N GLY A 60 4.90 3.68 9.66
CA GLY A 60 5.79 3.90 8.52
C GLY A 60 6.31 2.59 7.94
N HIS A 61 6.84 1.69 8.77
CA HIS A 61 7.27 0.36 8.34
C HIS A 61 6.12 -0.48 7.75
N ALA A 62 4.93 -0.42 8.36
CA ALA A 62 3.74 -1.10 7.82
C ALA A 62 3.32 -0.55 6.44
N HIS A 63 3.71 0.68 6.10
CA HIS A 63 3.54 1.29 4.79
C HIS A 63 4.76 1.11 3.87
N GLY A 64 5.77 0.35 4.30
CA GLY A 64 6.95 0.03 3.50
C GLY A 64 8.05 1.08 3.57
N ARG A 65 8.06 1.95 4.58
CA ARG A 65 9.13 2.93 4.77
C ARG A 65 10.31 2.32 5.53
N GLU A 66 11.51 2.50 4.98
CA GLU A 66 12.77 2.13 5.61
C GLU A 66 13.28 3.26 6.52
N HIS A 67 14.34 2.99 7.29
CA HIS A 67 14.89 3.99 8.21
C HIS A 67 15.59 5.11 7.46
N VAL A 68 15.48 6.33 7.99
CA VAL A 68 16.36 7.44 7.62
C VAL A 68 17.61 7.36 8.48
N LEU A 69 18.79 7.42 7.86
CA LEU A 69 20.06 7.35 8.59
C LEU A 69 20.19 8.51 9.56
N CYS A 70 20.19 8.19 10.85
CA CYS A 70 20.06 9.15 11.93
C CYS A 70 20.99 8.78 13.09
N GLY A 71 22.28 9.08 12.94
CA GLY A 71 23.28 8.69 13.94
C GLY A 71 23.70 7.21 13.83
N PRO A 72 24.55 6.73 14.76
CA PRO A 72 25.07 5.37 14.74
C PRO A 72 24.06 4.35 15.28
N GLY A 73 24.25 3.07 14.96
CA GLY A 73 23.50 1.96 15.56
C GLY A 73 22.38 1.37 14.70
N LEU A 74 22.12 1.95 13.52
CA LEU A 74 21.28 1.32 12.51
C LEU A 74 22.07 0.28 11.71
N ASP A 75 21.43 -0.85 11.41
CA ASP A 75 21.93 -1.77 10.38
C ASP A 75 21.96 -1.02 9.03
N PRO A 76 23.12 -0.93 8.34
CA PRO A 76 23.22 -0.25 7.05
C PRO A 76 22.26 -0.78 5.98
N SER A 77 21.82 -2.05 6.10
CA SER A 77 20.83 -2.65 5.19
C SER A 77 19.40 -2.18 5.46
N SER A 78 19.13 -1.60 6.63
CA SER A 78 17.81 -1.07 7.01
C SER A 78 17.59 0.40 6.63
N VAL A 79 18.62 1.05 6.07
CA VAL A 79 18.62 2.47 5.72
C VAL A 79 18.09 2.66 4.30
N ASP A 80 17.14 3.59 4.15
CA ASP A 80 16.64 4.03 2.84
C ASP A 80 17.74 4.78 2.09
N LYS A 81 18.30 4.16 1.07
CA LYS A 81 19.35 4.73 0.22
C LYS A 81 18.84 5.83 -0.71
N ASN A 82 17.53 5.97 -0.87
CA ASN A 82 16.89 6.95 -1.74
C ASN A 82 16.44 8.20 -0.97
N TYR A 83 16.63 8.24 0.35
CA TYR A 83 16.29 9.41 1.15
C TYR A 83 17.13 10.61 0.69
N PRO A 84 16.52 11.68 0.16
CA PRO A 84 17.25 12.71 -0.58
C PRO A 84 17.85 13.79 0.31
N HIS A 85 17.46 13.87 1.58
CA HIS A 85 17.83 14.97 2.45
C HIS A 85 19.03 14.62 3.31
N ASP A 86 20.13 15.32 3.04
CA ASP A 86 21.33 15.24 3.84
C ASP A 86 21.03 15.53 5.32
N GLY A 87 21.69 14.78 6.19
CA GLY A 87 21.61 15.02 7.62
C GLY A 87 20.19 14.96 8.16
N LYS A 88 19.43 13.91 7.79
CA LYS A 88 18.14 13.46 8.41
C LYS A 88 17.00 14.48 8.42
N THR A 89 17.17 15.62 7.76
CA THR A 89 16.22 16.75 7.79
C THR A 89 14.92 16.43 7.06
N ILE A 90 13.86 17.20 7.34
CA ILE A 90 12.54 17.01 6.71
C ILE A 90 12.40 17.64 5.31
N GLY A 91 13.45 18.27 4.79
CA GLY A 91 13.52 18.85 3.44
C GLY A 91 12.79 20.19 3.25
N VAL A 92 11.56 20.30 3.75
CA VAL A 92 10.71 21.48 3.62
C VAL A 92 10.13 21.91 4.97
N TRP A 93 9.56 23.11 5.02
CA TRP A 93 8.78 23.56 6.18
C TRP A 93 7.57 22.66 6.39
N GLY A 94 7.51 22.01 7.55
CA GLY A 94 6.35 21.25 7.99
C GLY A 94 5.29 22.17 8.59
N TYR A 95 4.03 21.75 8.57
CA TYR A 95 2.93 22.43 9.25
C TYR A 95 2.26 21.47 10.22
N ASP A 96 2.31 21.80 11.50
CA ASP A 96 1.64 21.05 12.55
C ASP A 96 0.20 21.55 12.67
N ILE A 97 -0.76 20.75 12.19
CA ILE A 97 -2.17 21.12 12.22
C ILE A 97 -2.77 21.16 13.63
N THR A 98 -2.10 20.56 14.62
CA THR A 98 -2.59 20.52 16.00
C THR A 98 -2.22 21.78 16.76
N SER A 99 -1.01 22.29 16.55
CA SER A 99 -0.54 23.54 17.16
C SER A 99 -0.68 24.77 16.27
N GLY A 100 -0.87 24.57 14.96
CA GLY A 100 -0.88 25.65 13.96
C GLY A 100 0.50 26.23 13.67
N GLU A 101 1.58 25.53 14.03
CA GLU A 101 2.96 26.03 13.94
C GLU A 101 3.73 25.46 12.75
N LEU A 102 4.70 26.24 12.28
CA LEU A 102 5.67 25.79 11.28
C LEU A 102 6.84 25.03 11.93
N ARG A 103 7.28 23.96 11.26
CA ARG A 103 8.39 23.10 11.67
C ARG A 103 9.57 23.34 10.73
N ASP A 104 10.63 23.89 11.30
CA ASP A 104 11.84 24.29 10.58
C ASP A 104 12.63 23.07 10.10
N PRO A 105 12.87 22.90 8.78
CA PRO A 105 13.59 21.74 8.26
C PRO A 105 15.01 21.61 8.80
N ALA A 106 15.63 22.70 9.24
CA ALA A 106 16.97 22.67 9.83
C ALA A 106 16.98 22.14 11.27
N LYS A 107 15.82 22.08 11.95
CA LYS A 107 15.70 21.69 13.37
C LYS A 107 15.01 20.36 13.58
N TYR A 108 14.24 19.91 12.59
CA TYR A 108 13.45 18.69 12.67
C TYR A 108 14.04 17.59 11.82
N SER A 109 13.99 16.37 12.35
CA SER A 109 14.40 15.15 11.64
C SER A 109 13.20 14.30 11.26
N ASP A 110 13.37 13.44 10.25
CA ASP A 110 12.28 12.58 9.79
C ASP A 110 11.87 11.53 10.84
N ILE A 111 10.57 11.22 10.90
CA ILE A 111 10.00 10.23 11.83
C ILE A 111 10.60 8.83 11.68
N MET A 112 11.14 8.47 10.51
CA MET A 112 11.77 7.17 10.25
C MET A 112 13.25 7.14 10.68
N GLY A 113 13.79 8.21 11.26
CA GLY A 113 15.10 8.23 11.89
C GLY A 113 15.00 8.15 13.42
N TYR A 114 16.03 7.62 14.09
CA TYR A 114 16.08 7.54 15.57
C TYR A 114 16.56 8.81 16.28
N CYS A 115 16.46 9.96 15.63
CA CYS A 115 16.83 11.22 16.28
C CYS A 115 15.65 11.87 16.99
N ASN A 116 15.97 12.76 17.92
CA ASN A 116 14.97 13.54 18.63
C ASN A 116 14.42 14.68 17.76
N THR A 117 13.31 15.28 18.21
CA THR A 117 12.65 16.41 17.54
C THR A 117 12.24 16.04 16.12
N GLN A 118 11.22 15.18 16.04
CA GLN A 118 10.81 14.55 14.78
C GLN A 118 9.61 15.27 14.15
N HIS A 119 9.58 15.28 12.82
CA HIS A 119 8.43 15.61 12.00
C HIS A 119 8.51 14.82 10.70
N ILE A 120 7.41 14.70 9.95
CA ILE A 120 7.43 13.96 8.68
C ILE A 120 8.17 14.78 7.60
N SER A 121 9.08 14.16 6.85
CA SER A 121 9.66 14.78 5.64
C SER A 121 8.68 14.82 4.49
N ASP A 122 8.86 15.75 3.55
CA ASP A 122 8.13 15.73 2.27
C ASP A 122 8.28 14.39 1.53
N TYR A 123 9.47 13.79 1.59
CA TYR A 123 9.79 12.52 0.95
C TYR A 123 8.94 11.37 1.51
N ASN A 124 8.98 11.16 2.84
CA ASN A 124 8.18 10.09 3.47
C ASN A 124 6.69 10.45 3.47
N TYR A 125 6.30 11.71 3.60
CA TYR A 125 4.90 12.13 3.49
C TYR A 125 4.31 11.75 2.13
N ARG A 126 5.01 12.08 1.03
CA ARG A 126 4.57 11.73 -0.32
C ARG A 126 4.44 10.22 -0.49
N ALA A 127 5.43 9.45 -0.06
CA ALA A 127 5.39 7.99 -0.14
C ALA A 127 4.23 7.40 0.67
N LEU A 128 3.97 7.90 1.88
CA LEU A 128 2.84 7.48 2.72
C LEU A 128 1.50 7.85 2.10
N PHE A 129 1.38 9.05 1.53
CA PHE A 129 0.17 9.50 0.83
C PHE A 129 -0.14 8.62 -0.37
N GLU A 130 0.85 8.38 -1.24
CA GLU A 130 0.72 7.50 -2.40
C GLU A 130 0.37 6.06 -2.00
N ARG A 131 1.04 5.54 -0.97
CA ARG A 131 0.70 4.21 -0.42
C ARG A 131 -0.73 4.19 0.09
N GLY A 132 -1.16 5.22 0.82
CA GLY A 132 -2.53 5.41 1.30
C GLY A 132 -3.56 5.30 0.18
N GLN A 133 -3.34 6.00 -0.95
CA GLN A 133 -4.21 5.93 -2.14
C GLN A 133 -4.33 4.53 -2.73
N ARG A 134 -3.30 3.71 -2.52
CA ARG A 134 -3.24 2.34 -3.01
C ARG A 134 -3.94 1.35 -2.08
N VAL A 135 -3.94 1.59 -0.78
CA VAL A 135 -4.30 0.57 0.22
C VAL A 135 -5.48 0.90 1.13
N ASN A 136 -5.86 2.17 1.29
CA ASN A 136 -6.83 2.56 2.33
C ASN A 136 -7.56 3.90 2.12
N LEU A 137 -7.07 4.82 1.27
CA LEU A 137 -7.80 6.07 1.01
C LEU A 137 -8.94 5.78 0.02
N PRO A 138 -10.14 6.35 0.24
CA PRO A 138 -11.16 6.38 -0.79
C PRO A 138 -10.53 6.97 -2.05
N ARG A 139 -10.38 6.15 -3.09
CA ARG A 139 -10.14 6.67 -4.43
C ARG A 139 -11.37 7.48 -4.80
N VAL A 140 -11.19 8.57 -5.55
CA VAL A 140 -12.33 9.33 -6.10
C VAL A 140 -13.31 8.34 -6.71
N ILE A 141 -14.48 8.24 -6.08
CA ILE A 141 -15.52 7.28 -6.38
C ILE A 141 -16.28 7.80 -7.59
N GLY A 142 -16.11 7.13 -8.72
CA GLY A 142 -17.12 7.03 -9.77
C GLY A 142 -17.76 5.65 -9.68
N GLU A 143 -19.02 5.54 -10.11
CA GLU A 143 -19.60 4.24 -10.39
C GLU A 143 -18.84 3.64 -11.59
N LEU A 144 -18.13 2.55 -11.34
CA LEU A 144 -17.39 1.81 -12.36
C LEU A 144 -18.14 0.52 -12.64
N ASP A 145 -18.64 0.43 -13.86
CA ASP A 145 -19.25 -0.79 -14.38
C ASP A 145 -18.18 -1.70 -14.98
N TYR A 146 -18.25 -2.98 -14.64
CA TYR A 146 -17.42 -4.03 -15.21
C TYR A 146 -18.27 -5.13 -15.84
N ASP A 147 -17.80 -5.72 -16.93
CA ASP A 147 -18.26 -7.02 -17.40
C ASP A 147 -17.43 -8.12 -16.76
N VAL A 148 -18.09 -9.17 -16.27
CA VAL A 148 -17.43 -10.34 -15.68
C VAL A 148 -17.44 -11.48 -16.69
N ILE A 149 -16.25 -11.99 -16.99
CA ILE A 149 -16.03 -13.20 -17.78
C ILE A 149 -15.57 -14.31 -16.84
N THR A 150 -16.40 -15.35 -16.67
CA THR A 150 -16.05 -16.53 -15.87
C THR A 150 -15.28 -17.53 -16.71
N LEU A 151 -14.23 -18.09 -16.13
CA LEU A 151 -13.29 -19.04 -16.73
C LEU A 151 -13.38 -20.37 -15.98
N ASP A 152 -13.46 -21.47 -16.70
CA ASP A 152 -13.30 -22.80 -16.13
C ASP A 152 -11.97 -23.45 -16.52
N GLY A 153 -11.63 -24.54 -15.84
CA GLY A 153 -10.42 -25.32 -16.10
C GLY A 153 -10.32 -26.01 -17.45
N SER A 154 -11.39 -25.99 -18.25
CA SER A 154 -11.42 -26.66 -19.55
C SER A 154 -11.04 -25.72 -20.70
N GLY A 155 -10.80 -24.43 -20.41
CA GLY A 155 -10.58 -23.41 -21.44
C GLY A 155 -11.85 -22.73 -21.91
N SER A 156 -12.97 -22.97 -21.24
CA SER A 156 -14.22 -22.29 -21.57
C SER A 156 -14.33 -20.98 -20.81
N ALA A 157 -14.79 -19.94 -21.50
CA ALA A 157 -15.04 -18.62 -20.95
C ALA A 157 -16.48 -18.18 -21.29
N LYS A 158 -17.13 -17.48 -20.36
CA LYS A 158 -18.51 -16.98 -20.55
C LYS A 158 -18.67 -15.60 -19.93
N PHE A 159 -19.35 -14.68 -20.63
CA PHE A 159 -19.88 -13.48 -19.99
C PHE A 159 -20.96 -13.91 -18.99
N ALA A 160 -20.84 -13.45 -17.75
CA ALA A 160 -21.74 -13.84 -16.67
C ALA A 160 -22.66 -12.67 -16.27
N THR A 161 -22.14 -11.74 -15.47
CA THR A 161 -22.88 -10.59 -14.94
C THR A 161 -22.08 -9.31 -15.16
N THR A 162 -22.75 -8.17 -15.01
CA THR A 162 -22.05 -6.91 -14.73
C THR A 162 -21.80 -6.76 -13.24
N LEU A 163 -20.68 -6.17 -12.89
CA LEU A 163 -20.31 -5.86 -11.51
C LEU A 163 -20.13 -4.35 -11.40
N VAL A 164 -20.90 -3.72 -10.51
CA VAL A 164 -20.76 -2.30 -10.18
C VAL A 164 -19.81 -2.16 -9.00
N ARG A 165 -18.81 -1.29 -9.11
CA ARG A 165 -17.90 -0.98 -8.02
C ARG A 165 -17.75 0.52 -7.84
N HIS A 166 -17.53 0.92 -6.60
CA HIS A 166 -17.17 2.29 -6.23
C HIS A 166 -15.65 2.54 -6.23
N SER A 167 -14.87 1.52 -6.58
CA SER A 167 -13.41 1.59 -6.70
C SER A 167 -12.94 0.61 -7.77
N PRO A 168 -11.81 0.89 -8.46
CA PRO A 168 -11.20 -0.07 -9.36
C PRO A 168 -10.92 -1.40 -8.67
N LEU A 169 -11.06 -2.49 -9.41
CA LEU A 169 -10.62 -3.82 -8.99
C LEU A 169 -9.12 -3.97 -9.28
N GLU A 170 -8.39 -4.61 -8.37
CA GLU A 170 -6.95 -4.83 -8.50
C GLU A 170 -6.67 -6.34 -8.48
N GLY A 171 -6.54 -6.91 -9.68
CA GLY A 171 -6.24 -8.32 -9.88
C GLY A 171 -4.91 -8.50 -10.59
N LEU A 172 -4.70 -9.69 -11.17
CA LEU A 172 -3.61 -9.87 -12.12
C LEU A 172 -3.98 -9.17 -13.44
N ALA A 173 -3.19 -8.20 -13.88
CA ALA A 173 -3.45 -7.52 -15.14
C ALA A 173 -3.35 -8.50 -16.33
N VAL A 174 -4.38 -8.51 -17.17
CA VAL A 174 -4.47 -9.32 -18.38
C VAL A 174 -4.79 -8.40 -19.56
N GLU A 175 -4.03 -8.53 -20.65
CA GLU A 175 -4.36 -7.84 -21.90
C GLU A 175 -5.42 -8.65 -22.66
N VAL A 176 -6.51 -7.98 -23.01
CA VAL A 176 -7.67 -8.57 -23.68
C VAL A 176 -7.79 -7.96 -25.07
N SER A 177 -7.76 -8.80 -26.09
CA SER A 177 -8.09 -8.42 -27.46
C SER A 177 -9.60 -8.40 -27.63
N GLY A 178 -10.19 -7.21 -27.53
CA GLY A 178 -11.62 -6.98 -27.67
C GLY A 178 -12.02 -6.65 -29.11
N LYS A 179 -13.09 -7.26 -29.61
CA LYS A 179 -13.64 -7.00 -30.95
C LYS A 179 -15.06 -6.46 -30.88
N ASP A 180 -15.31 -5.40 -31.63
CA ASP A 180 -16.63 -4.83 -31.90
C ASP A 180 -16.83 -4.58 -33.40
N ALA A 181 -17.96 -4.00 -33.78
CA ALA A 181 -18.27 -3.64 -35.17
C ALA A 181 -17.27 -2.66 -35.83
N ARG A 182 -16.44 -1.97 -35.04
CA ARG A 182 -15.45 -0.98 -35.52
C ARG A 182 -14.04 -1.58 -35.67
N GLY A 183 -13.79 -2.76 -35.10
CA GLY A 183 -12.52 -3.47 -35.24
C GLY A 183 -12.06 -4.15 -33.96
N THR A 184 -10.74 -4.35 -33.86
CA THR A 184 -10.09 -4.97 -32.69
C THR A 184 -9.35 -3.90 -31.88
N ARG A 185 -9.49 -3.91 -30.56
CA ARG A 185 -8.77 -3.03 -29.63
C ARG A 185 -8.28 -3.79 -28.40
N ALA A 186 -7.16 -3.34 -27.83
CA ALA A 186 -6.71 -3.83 -26.54
C ALA A 186 -7.57 -3.24 -25.41
N VAL A 187 -8.02 -4.10 -24.50
CA VAL A 187 -8.75 -3.78 -23.28
C VAL A 187 -7.96 -4.36 -22.12
N ARG A 188 -7.73 -3.56 -21.09
CA ARG A 188 -7.10 -4.06 -19.87
C ARG A 188 -8.17 -4.76 -19.01
N GLY A 189 -7.91 -6.00 -18.63
CA GLY A 189 -8.70 -6.74 -17.66
C GLY A 189 -7.91 -7.07 -16.39
N GLU A 190 -8.64 -7.46 -15.35
CA GLU A 190 -8.10 -7.84 -14.05
C GLU A 190 -8.57 -9.28 -13.73
N PHE A 191 -7.65 -10.21 -13.54
CA PHE A 191 -7.94 -11.63 -13.36
C PHE A 191 -7.80 -12.06 -11.89
N PHE A 192 -8.78 -12.83 -11.42
CA PHE A 192 -8.89 -13.39 -10.07
C PHE A 192 -9.04 -14.90 -10.16
N ARG A 193 -8.06 -15.65 -9.64
CA ARG A 193 -8.09 -17.12 -9.63
C ARG A 193 -9.07 -17.65 -8.60
N TYR A 194 -9.69 -18.79 -8.91
CA TYR A 194 -10.28 -19.60 -7.85
C TYR A 194 -9.18 -20.25 -7.02
N ASP A 195 -9.44 -20.36 -5.71
CA ASP A 195 -8.45 -20.81 -4.73
C ASP A 195 -8.14 -22.32 -4.81
N HIS A 196 -9.17 -23.14 -5.09
CA HIS A 196 -9.06 -24.61 -5.10
C HIS A 196 -9.53 -25.26 -6.41
N LEU A 197 -9.93 -24.46 -7.40
CA LEU A 197 -10.42 -24.93 -8.69
C LEU A 197 -9.64 -24.26 -9.82
N PRO A 198 -9.40 -24.94 -10.94
CA PRO A 198 -8.91 -24.29 -12.14
C PRO A 198 -9.88 -23.21 -12.64
N GLY A 199 -9.34 -22.13 -13.22
CA GLY A 199 -10.13 -21.02 -13.76
C GLY A 199 -10.20 -19.81 -12.81
N GLY A 200 -11.24 -19.00 -12.95
CA GLY A 200 -11.40 -17.76 -12.20
C GLY A 200 -12.31 -16.76 -12.87
N TRP A 201 -12.20 -15.49 -12.49
CA TRP A 201 -12.94 -14.39 -13.08
C TRP A 201 -11.98 -13.41 -13.73
N LEU A 202 -12.23 -13.07 -14.98
CA LEU A 202 -11.66 -11.90 -15.62
C LEU A 202 -12.70 -10.79 -15.60
N VAL A 203 -12.36 -9.63 -15.07
CA VAL A 203 -13.21 -8.44 -15.13
C VAL A 203 -12.60 -7.43 -16.08
N ILE A 204 -13.42 -6.82 -16.93
CA ILE A 204 -13.04 -5.76 -17.86
C ILE A 204 -13.96 -4.57 -17.68
N PRO A 205 -13.52 -3.32 -17.95
CA PRO A 205 -14.43 -2.18 -18.00
C PRO A 205 -15.62 -2.49 -18.89
N LYS A 206 -16.83 -2.18 -18.43
CA LYS A 206 -18.05 -2.51 -19.16
C LYS A 206 -18.03 -1.86 -20.53
N ASP A 207 -18.30 -2.67 -21.53
CA ASP A 207 -18.30 -2.24 -22.91
C ASP A 207 -19.49 -2.87 -23.63
N THR A 208 -20.53 -2.06 -23.83
CA THR A 208 -21.77 -2.50 -24.51
C THR A 208 -21.57 -2.84 -25.98
N GLN A 209 -20.46 -2.40 -26.59
CA GLN A 209 -20.18 -2.65 -28.00
C GLN A 209 -19.29 -3.88 -28.19
N LEU A 210 -18.66 -4.37 -27.12
CA LEU A 210 -17.78 -5.53 -27.18
C LEU A 210 -18.57 -6.81 -27.48
N GLU A 211 -18.28 -7.42 -28.62
CA GLU A 211 -18.93 -8.65 -29.09
C GLU A 211 -18.12 -9.90 -28.78
N ARG A 212 -16.78 -9.80 -28.83
CA ARG A 212 -15.86 -10.91 -28.58
C ARG A 212 -14.64 -10.44 -27.80
N ALA A 213 -14.14 -11.29 -26.91
CA ALA A 213 -12.88 -11.08 -26.20
C ALA A 213 -11.99 -12.32 -26.35
N GLU A 214 -10.69 -12.07 -26.50
CA GLU A 214 -9.65 -13.08 -26.58
C GLU A 214 -8.48 -12.68 -25.68
N PHE A 215 -7.99 -13.60 -24.86
CA PHE A 215 -6.95 -13.32 -23.86
C PHE A 215 -6.25 -14.60 -23.41
N VAL A 216 -5.05 -14.46 -22.84
CA VAL A 216 -4.26 -15.58 -22.30
C VAL A 216 -4.12 -15.44 -20.80
N VAL A 217 -4.44 -16.51 -20.09
CA VAL A 217 -4.24 -16.63 -18.64
C VAL A 217 -3.59 -17.98 -18.38
N ASP A 218 -2.54 -18.00 -17.57
CA ASP A 218 -1.81 -19.23 -17.22
C ASP A 218 -1.37 -20.07 -18.43
N GLY A 219 -0.98 -19.38 -19.51
CA GLY A 219 -0.54 -20.01 -20.76
C GLY A 219 -1.68 -20.60 -21.60
N GLN A 220 -2.93 -20.46 -21.17
CA GLN A 220 -4.11 -20.94 -21.86
C GLN A 220 -4.85 -19.79 -22.57
N LEU A 221 -5.16 -20.00 -23.84
CA LEU A 221 -5.94 -19.07 -24.65
C LEU A 221 -7.44 -19.26 -24.35
N TYR A 222 -8.11 -18.17 -24.06
CA TYR A 222 -9.56 -18.10 -23.90
C TYR A 222 -10.16 -17.22 -24.98
N GLN A 223 -11.28 -17.67 -25.53
CA GLN A 223 -12.09 -16.91 -26.48
C GLN A 223 -13.53 -16.95 -26.01
N VAL A 224 -14.14 -15.77 -25.87
CA VAL A 224 -15.53 -15.63 -25.43
C VAL A 224 -16.25 -14.67 -26.34
N ARG A 225 -17.53 -14.96 -26.59
CA ARG A 225 -18.45 -14.10 -27.32
C ARG A 225 -19.62 -13.77 -26.41
N ARG A 226 -20.17 -12.56 -26.53
CA ARG A 226 -21.49 -12.24 -25.96
C ARG A 226 -22.60 -12.98 -26.69
#